data_AF-A0AAX3J5K5-F1
#
_entry.id   AF-A0AAX3J5K5-F1
#
_cell.length_a   1.000
_cell.length_b   1.000
_cell.length_c   1.000
_cell.angle_alpha   90.00
_cell.angle_beta   90.00
_cell.angle_gamma   90.00
#
_symmetry.space_group_name_H-M   'P 1'
#
loop_
_entity.id
_entity.type
_entity.pdbx_description
1 polymer ?
#
loop_
_entity_poly.entity_id
_entity_poly.type
_entity_poly.pdbx_seq_one_letter_code
_entity_poly.pdbx_strand_id
1 'polypeptide(L)' 'MKKVMTIICAAMTLSACVSNSPPVCYNEAVIYKQKYDIAVFKVEEGKYLAGKPFYTWAGKSQFTNTAACDRLNP' A
#
# COMPACT_ATOMS: atom_id res chain seq x y z
N MET A 1 -19.86 -31.75 42.01
CA MET A 1 -20.36 -31.66 40.62
C MET A 1 -19.73 -30.43 39.96
N LYS A 2 -19.42 -30.59 38.67
CA LYS A 2 -18.59 -29.79 37.74
C LYS A 2 -18.82 -28.26 37.82
N LYS A 3 -17.76 -27.46 38.04
CA LYS A 3 -17.01 -26.70 37.00
C LYS A 3 -17.91 -25.93 36.03
N VAL A 4 -18.25 -24.66 36.29
CA VAL A 4 -18.40 -23.65 35.21
C VAL A 4 -18.23 -22.24 35.80
N MET A 5 -17.08 -21.62 35.59
CA MET A 5 -17.01 -20.17 35.44
C MET A 5 -15.65 -19.85 34.84
N THR A 6 -15.55 -19.99 33.53
CA THR A 6 -14.34 -19.65 32.81
C THR A 6 -14.76 -19.05 31.47
N ILE A 7 -14.26 -17.84 31.25
CA ILE A 7 -14.07 -17.15 29.96
C ILE A 7 -15.33 -16.61 29.29
N ILE A 8 -15.56 -15.31 29.45
CA ILE A 8 -16.08 -14.45 28.38
C ILE A 8 -15.12 -13.27 28.27
N CYS A 9 -13.99 -13.48 27.59
CA CYS A 9 -13.07 -12.39 27.22
C CYS A 9 -12.30 -12.75 25.95
N ALA A 10 -13.01 -13.22 24.92
CA ALA A 10 -12.43 -13.57 23.63
C ALA A 10 -13.35 -13.07 22.51
N ALA A 11 -13.47 -11.76 22.36
CA ALA A 11 -14.22 -11.15 21.25
C ALA A 11 -13.58 -9.84 20.75
N MET A 12 -12.25 -9.75 20.70
CA MET A 12 -11.55 -8.58 20.11
C MET A 12 -10.36 -8.97 19.21
N THR A 13 -10.45 -10.05 18.43
CA THR A 13 -9.42 -10.42 17.44
C THR A 13 -9.95 -10.49 16.02
N LEU A 14 -10.92 -9.64 15.69
CA LEU A 14 -11.37 -9.35 14.33
C LEU A 14 -11.38 -7.82 14.29
N SER A 15 -10.57 -7.08 13.55
CA SER A 15 -9.99 -7.31 12.23
C SER A 15 -9.03 -6.14 11.99
N ALA A 16 -7.73 -6.40 12.00
CA ALA A 16 -6.77 -5.49 11.39
C ALA A 16 -6.31 -6.13 10.08
N CYS A 17 -7.24 -6.26 9.13
CA CYS A 17 -6.88 -6.50 7.75
C CYS A 17 -6.20 -5.23 7.25
N VAL A 18 -4.90 -5.09 7.49
CA VAL A 18 -4.06 -4.25 6.63
C VAL A 18 -4.35 -4.79 5.22
N SER A 19 -4.92 -3.95 4.37
CA SER A 19 -5.26 -4.30 2.99
C SER A 19 -3.98 -4.71 2.26
N ASN A 20 -3.62 -5.99 2.34
CA ASN A 20 -2.44 -6.59 1.71
C ASN A 20 -2.70 -6.81 0.21
N SER A 21 -3.38 -5.87 -0.44
CA SER A 21 -3.46 -5.86 -1.89
C SER A 21 -2.03 -5.75 -2.40
N PRO A 22 -1.53 -6.71 -3.20
CA PRO A 22 -0.20 -6.60 -3.76
C PRO A 22 -0.11 -5.35 -4.63
N PRO A 23 1.06 -4.71 -4.72
CA PRO A 23 1.24 -3.60 -5.65
C PRO A 23 1.04 -4.06 -7.08
N VAL A 24 0.42 -3.21 -7.90
CA VAL A 24 0.18 -3.47 -9.33
C VAL A 24 1.43 -3.19 -10.16
N CYS A 25 2.30 -2.28 -9.69
CA CYS A 25 3.56 -1.91 -10.33
C CYS A 25 4.46 -1.15 -9.35
N TYR A 26 5.66 -0.77 -9.81
CA TYR A 26 6.61 0.03 -9.05
C TYR A 26 7.08 1.22 -9.90
N ASN A 27 7.10 2.41 -9.30
CA ASN A 27 7.70 3.61 -9.89
C ASN A 27 9.01 3.96 -9.17
N GLU A 28 9.97 4.57 -9.86
CA GLU A 28 11.19 5.05 -9.22
C GLU A 28 11.01 6.50 -8.74
N ALA A 29 11.47 6.82 -7.52
CA ALA A 29 11.60 8.19 -7.05
C ALA A 29 12.97 8.40 -6.41
N VAL A 30 13.49 9.63 -6.46
CA VAL A 30 14.72 10.02 -5.75
C VAL A 30 14.36 10.92 -4.57
N ILE A 31 14.68 10.46 -3.36
CA ILE A 31 14.38 11.16 -2.11
C ILE A 31 15.69 11.25 -1.32
N TYR A 32 16.08 12.45 -0.91
CA TYR A 32 17.37 12.70 -0.24
C TYR A 32 18.58 12.04 -0.93
N LYS A 33 18.66 12.13 -2.27
CA LYS A 33 19.71 11.54 -3.12
C LYS A 33 19.72 9.99 -3.17
N GLN A 34 18.73 9.33 -2.60
CA GLN A 34 18.57 7.87 -2.69
C GLN A 34 17.43 7.52 -3.63
N LYS A 35 17.63 6.48 -4.45
CA LYS A 35 16.60 5.91 -5.32
C LYS A 35 15.73 4.96 -4.52
N TYR A 36 14.42 5.05 -4.72
CA TYR A 36 13.42 4.19 -4.09
C TYR A 36 12.51 3.60 -5.15
N ASP A 37 12.28 2.29 -5.06
CA ASP A 37 11.20 1.62 -5.77
C ASP A 37 9.92 1.76 -4.96
N ILE A 38 9.01 2.57 -5.48
CA ILE A 38 7.76 2.93 -4.85
C ILE A 38 6.67 1.99 -5.34
N ALA A 39 6.20 1.14 -4.44
CA ALA A 39 5.03 0.30 -4.67
C ALA A 39 3.81 1.17 -5.03
N VAL A 40 3.13 0.86 -6.13
CA VAL A 40 1.89 1.50 -6.54
C VAL A 40 0.76 0.48 -6.46
N PHE A 41 -0.33 0.84 -5.81
CA PHE A 41 -1.47 -0.06 -5.56
C PHE A 41 -2.66 0.20 -6.49
N LYS A 42 -2.74 1.41 -7.06
CA LYS A 42 -3.79 1.81 -8.01
C LYS A 42 -3.28 2.90 -8.93
N VAL A 43 -3.74 2.91 -10.18
CA VAL A 43 -3.49 3.97 -11.16
C VAL A 43 -4.84 4.53 -11.61
N GLU A 44 -5.02 5.84 -11.52
CA GLU A 44 -6.30 6.50 -11.83
C GLU A 44 -6.03 7.92 -12.31
N GLU A 45 -6.57 8.29 -13.48
CA GLU A 45 -6.47 9.65 -14.06
C GLU A 45 -5.03 10.22 -14.07
N GLY A 46 -4.03 9.40 -14.41
CA GLY A 46 -2.62 9.81 -14.43
C GLY A 46 -1.97 10.01 -13.04
N LYS A 47 -2.64 9.57 -11.98
CA LYS A 47 -2.12 9.54 -10.60
C LYS A 47 -1.90 8.11 -10.14
N TYR A 48 -0.99 7.94 -9.17
CA TYR A 48 -0.58 6.65 -8.64
C TYR A 48 -0.83 6.63 -7.13
N LEU A 49 -1.59 5.66 -6.62
CA LEU A 49 -1.72 5.42 -5.20
C LEU A 49 -0.43 4.78 -4.70
N ALA A 50 0.48 5.63 -4.21
CA ALA A 50 1.84 5.26 -3.86
C ALA A 50 1.95 4.82 -2.40
N GLY A 51 2.70 3.74 -2.19
CA GLY A 51 3.10 3.25 -0.89
C GLY A 51 4.23 4.07 -0.27
N LYS A 52 5.06 3.41 0.55
CA LYS A 52 6.18 4.06 1.23
C LYS A 52 7.11 4.77 0.24
N PRO A 53 7.57 6.00 0.52
CA PRO A 53 7.27 6.81 1.72
C PRO A 53 6.09 7.78 1.55
N PHE A 54 5.40 7.77 0.41
CA PHE A 54 4.32 8.74 0.12
C PHE A 54 3.02 8.41 0.85
N TYR A 55 2.59 7.14 0.83
CA TYR A 55 1.32 6.67 1.40
C TYR A 55 0.09 7.48 0.96
N THR A 56 0.08 7.96 -0.28
CA THR A 56 -0.96 8.83 -0.82
C THR A 56 -0.99 8.78 -2.34
N TRP A 57 -1.98 9.44 -2.94
CA TRP A 57 -2.02 9.69 -4.38
C TRP A 57 -0.92 10.66 -4.77
N ALA A 58 -0.02 10.19 -5.63
CA ALA A 58 1.09 10.95 -6.15
C ALA A 58 0.95 11.17 -7.65
N GLY A 59 1.37 12.36 -8.11
CA GLY A 59 1.42 12.68 -9.53
C GLY A 59 2.70 12.17 -10.18
N LYS A 60 2.69 12.02 -11.51
CA LYS A 60 3.86 11.57 -12.31
C LYS A 60 5.13 12.39 -12.04
N SER A 61 5.00 13.69 -11.78
CA SER A 61 6.13 14.59 -11.49
C SER A 61 6.89 14.27 -10.20
N GLN A 62 6.32 13.46 -9.30
CA GLN A 62 6.98 13.05 -8.05
C GLN A 62 7.92 11.85 -8.25
N PHE A 63 7.92 11.25 -9.43
CA PHE A 63 8.70 10.07 -9.79
C PHE A 63 9.75 10.42 -10.83
N THR A 64 10.90 9.76 -10.77
CA THR A 64 11.95 9.83 -11.79
C THR A 64 11.66 8.87 -12.95
N ASN A 65 10.92 7.78 -12.71
CA ASN A 65 10.52 6.83 -13.73
C ASN A 65 9.14 6.22 -13.41
N THR A 66 8.19 6.36 -14.34
CA THR A 66 6.83 5.78 -14.23
C THR A 66 6.50 4.74 -15.29
N ALA A 67 7.48 4.35 -16.12
CA ALA A 67 7.22 3.56 -17.34
C ALA A 67 6.57 2.20 -17.06
N ALA A 68 6.83 1.59 -15.90
CA ALA A 68 6.20 0.33 -15.52
C ALA A 68 4.70 0.49 -15.26
N CYS A 69 4.31 1.52 -14.52
CA CYS A 69 2.91 1.79 -14.19
C CYS A 69 2.13 2.39 -15.36
N ASP A 70 2.76 3.22 -16.19
CA ASP A 70 2.10 3.86 -17.35
C ASP A 70 1.61 2.83 -18.37
N ARG A 71 2.30 1.70 -18.52
CA ARG A 71 1.89 0.62 -19.42
C ARG A 71 0.60 -0.08 -18.99
N LEU A 72 0.23 0.03 -17.71
CA LEU A 72 -1.00 -0.57 -17.19
C LEU A 72 -2.23 0.32 -17.44
N ASN A 73 -2.02 1.59 -17.76
CA ASN A 73 -3.09 2.55 -18.03
C ASN A 73 -2.63 3.55 -19.12
N PRO A 74 -2.53 3.08 -20.39
CA PRO A 74 -1.97 3.85 -21.50
C PRO A 74 -2.82 5.04 -21.94
#